data_AF-A0A7R9AFW4-F1
#
_entry.id   AF-A0A7R9AFW4-F1
#
_cell.length_a   1.000
_cell.length_b   1.000
_cell.length_c   1.000
_cell.angle_alpha   90.00
_cell.angle_beta   90.00
_cell.angle_gamma   90.00
#
_symmetry.space_group_name_H-M   'P 1'
#
loop_
_entity.id
_entity.type
_entity.pdbx_description
1 polymer ?
#
loop_
_entity_poly.entity_id
_entity_poly.type
_entity_poly.pdbx_seq_one_letter_code
_entity_poly.pdbx_strand_id
1 'polypeptide(L)'
;MTYLSGGIPVLPKGLTESKDEATDVPPGMDVLLDLTHVVVQQKIEWFQILTGCETRNQYWLKTTEGEELYHAKEDSNCCLRLGCGSLRPFTIALKNKNEQEVLRLERPLKCTGSCCPCCLQV
;
A
#
# COMPACT_ATOMS: atom_id res chain seq x y z
N MET A 1 46.03 53.09 24.11
CA MET A 1 45.67 51.70 24.45
C MET A 1 44.16 51.57 24.26
N THR A 2 43.73 51.56 23.00
CA THR A 2 43.25 50.41 22.20
C THR A 2 41.83 49.98 22.54
N TYR A 3 40.90 50.63 21.85
CA TYR A 3 39.58 50.11 21.49
C TYR A 3 39.70 49.31 20.19
N LEU A 4 39.07 48.14 20.11
CA LEU A 4 38.62 47.47 18.87
C LEU A 4 37.23 46.90 19.20
N SER A 5 36.17 47.61 18.83
CA SER A 5 35.35 47.41 17.62
C SER A 5 34.74 46.01 17.53
N GLY A 6 33.41 45.97 17.53
CA GLY A 6 32.60 44.76 17.57
C GLY A 6 32.68 43.85 16.34
N GLY A 7 32.09 42.67 16.52
CA GLY A 7 31.85 41.67 15.50
C GLY A 7 31.44 40.35 16.14
N ILE A 8 30.17 39.96 15.96
CA ILE A 8 29.69 38.59 16.20
C ILE A 8 30.47 37.68 15.24
N PRO A 9 30.97 36.51 15.65
CA PRO A 9 31.52 35.56 14.69
C PRO A 9 30.41 35.14 13.71
N VAL A 10 30.53 35.57 12.46
CA VAL A 10 29.68 35.10 11.37
C VAL A 10 30.11 33.67 11.06
N LEU A 11 29.28 32.71 11.47
CA LEU A 11 29.43 31.31 11.09
C LEU A 11 29.31 31.22 9.55
N PRO A 12 30.24 30.54 8.85
CA PRO A 12 30.22 30.52 7.38
C PRO A 12 28.92 29.88 6.87
N LYS A 13 28.22 30.63 6.00
CA LYS A 13 27.14 30.08 5.18
C LYS A 13 27.73 29.12 4.17
N GLY A 14 27.30 27.86 4.27
CA GLY A 14 27.36 26.88 3.18
C GLY A 14 28.65 26.08 3.10
N LEU A 15 28.62 24.88 3.68
CA LEU A 15 29.21 23.73 3.02
C LEU A 15 28.16 22.62 3.02
N THR A 16 27.87 22.18 1.81
CA THR A 16 27.00 21.10 1.41
C THR A 16 27.32 19.82 2.19
N GLU A 17 26.41 19.38 3.06
CA GLU A 17 26.31 17.96 3.41
C GLU A 17 25.17 17.38 2.58
N SER A 18 25.56 16.77 1.46
CA SER A 18 24.76 15.83 0.69
C SER A 18 24.33 14.71 1.64
N LYS A 19 23.10 14.79 2.13
CA LYS A 19 22.44 13.66 2.76
C LYS A 19 22.02 12.70 1.65
N ASP A 20 22.98 12.00 1.07
CA ASP A 20 22.73 10.74 0.36
C ASP A 20 22.38 9.68 1.41
N GLU A 21 21.23 9.87 2.08
CA GLU A 21 20.55 8.79 2.78
C GLU A 21 19.93 7.96 1.66
N ALA A 22 20.67 6.93 1.22
CA ALA A 22 20.17 5.93 0.29
C ALA A 22 18.89 5.35 0.92
N THR A 23 17.75 5.87 0.50
CA THR A 23 16.45 5.38 0.90
C THR A 23 16.35 3.97 0.31
N ASP A 24 16.42 2.96 1.18
CA ASP A 24 16.22 1.55 0.85
C ASP A 24 14.77 1.33 0.44
N VAL A 25 14.44 1.86 -0.74
CA VAL A 25 13.09 1.88 -1.27
C VAL A 25 12.94 0.66 -2.16
N PRO A 26 11.99 -0.23 -1.85
CA PRO A 26 11.72 -1.38 -2.69
C PRO A 26 11.46 -0.95 -4.13
N PRO A 27 11.97 -1.69 -5.13
CA PRO A 27 11.78 -1.36 -6.53
C PRO A 27 10.31 -1.14 -6.89
N GLY A 28 10.01 -0.04 -7.57
CA GLY A 28 8.66 0.29 -8.03
C GLY A 28 7.77 0.94 -6.98
N MET A 29 8.33 1.33 -5.82
CA MET A 29 7.64 2.04 -4.75
C MET A 29 8.13 3.49 -4.57
N ASP A 30 9.13 3.90 -5.36
CA ASP A 30 9.77 5.21 -5.40
C ASP A 30 8.81 6.36 -5.65
N VAL A 31 7.80 6.16 -6.52
CA VAL A 31 6.77 7.17 -6.79
C VAL A 31 5.94 7.55 -5.55
N LEU A 32 5.93 6.72 -4.49
CA LEU A 32 5.23 7.06 -3.26
C LEU A 32 6.01 8.05 -2.37
N LEU A 33 7.31 8.23 -2.57
CA LEU A 33 8.14 9.11 -1.75
C LEU A 33 7.74 10.58 -1.86
N ASP A 34 7.31 10.99 -3.05
CA ASP A 34 6.93 12.37 -3.35
C ASP A 34 5.45 12.67 -3.05
N LEU A 35 4.68 11.65 -2.66
CA LEU A 35 3.25 11.75 -2.44
C LEU A 35 2.92 11.90 -0.96
N THR A 36 2.08 12.88 -0.64
CA THR A 36 1.52 13.04 0.70
C THR A 36 0.22 12.26 0.90
N HIS A 37 -0.53 12.05 -0.19
CA HIS A 37 -1.84 11.42 -0.18
C HIS A 37 -1.97 10.48 -1.39
N VAL A 38 -2.67 9.37 -1.19
CA VAL A 38 -3.06 8.44 -2.26
C VAL A 38 -4.57 8.21 -2.14
N VAL A 39 -5.26 8.26 -3.26
CA VAL A 39 -6.68 7.96 -3.36
C VAL A 39 -6.86 6.49 -3.72
N VAL A 40 -7.56 5.73 -2.88
CA VAL A 40 -7.90 4.33 -3.16
C VAL A 40 -9.33 4.24 -3.65
N GLN A 41 -9.52 3.82 -4.90
CA GLN A 41 -10.83 3.68 -5.52
C GLN A 41 -11.15 2.20 -5.76
N GLN A 42 -12.19 1.70 -5.09
CA GLN A 42 -12.70 0.35 -5.35
C GLN A 42 -13.57 0.32 -6.60
N LYS A 43 -13.34 -0.66 -7.48
CA LYS A 43 -14.26 -0.98 -8.56
C LYS A 43 -15.44 -1.78 -8.02
N ILE A 44 -16.64 -1.23 -8.18
CA ILE A 44 -17.88 -1.96 -7.87
C ILE A 44 -18.24 -2.83 -9.08
N GLU A 45 -18.26 -4.15 -8.89
CA GLU A 45 -18.70 -5.08 -9.92
C GLU A 45 -20.16 -5.47 -9.71
N TRP A 46 -21.05 -4.90 -10.54
CA TRP A 46 -22.50 -5.13 -10.48
C TRP A 46 -22.91 -6.61 -10.60
N PHE A 47 -22.09 -7.43 -11.27
CA PHE A 47 -22.31 -8.88 -11.38
C PHE A 47 -22.15 -9.62 -10.05
N GLN A 48 -21.30 -9.15 -9.14
CA GLN A 48 -21.15 -9.74 -7.79
C GLN A 48 -22.41 -9.49 -6.95
N ILE A 49 -23.06 -8.33 -7.13
CA ILE A 49 -24.34 -7.98 -6.47
C ILE A 49 -25.48 -8.89 -6.95
N LEU A 50 -25.50 -9.25 -8.23
CA LEU A 50 -26.54 -10.09 -8.84
C LEU A 50 -26.35 -11.59 -8.58
N THR A 51 -25.11 -12.07 -8.49
CA THR A 51 -24.79 -13.51 -8.43
C THR A 51 -24.38 -14.00 -7.05
N GLY A 52 -24.06 -13.11 -6.10
CA GLY A 52 -23.64 -13.46 -4.74
C GLY A 52 -22.27 -14.16 -4.65
N CYS A 53 -21.58 -14.43 -5.76
CA CYS A 53 -20.19 -14.89 -5.77
C CYS A 53 -19.29 -13.65 -5.88
N GLU A 54 -18.88 -13.19 -4.70
CA GLU A 54 -18.15 -11.97 -4.43
C GLU A 54 -16.72 -12.33 -4.11
N THR A 55 -15.74 -12.13 -4.99
CA THR A 55 -14.37 -12.50 -4.60
C THR A 55 -13.21 -11.80 -5.30
N ARG A 56 -13.42 -10.92 -6.28
CA ARG A 56 -12.28 -10.21 -6.89
C ARG A 56 -12.48 -8.71 -6.76
N ASN A 57 -12.30 -8.21 -5.54
CA ASN A 57 -12.23 -6.76 -5.36
C ASN A 57 -11.02 -6.24 -6.15
N GLN A 58 -11.26 -5.19 -6.92
CA GLN A 58 -10.22 -4.50 -7.68
C GLN A 58 -10.16 -3.06 -7.17
N TYR A 59 -8.95 -2.56 -6.98
CA TYR A 59 -8.70 -1.23 -6.45
C TYR A 59 -7.69 -0.48 -7.30
N TRP A 60 -7.98 0.77 -7.59
CA TRP A 60 -7.03 1.68 -8.21
C TRP A 60 -6.46 2.61 -7.16
N LEU A 61 -5.14 2.68 -7.09
CA LEU A 61 -4.44 3.67 -6.29
C LEU A 61 -4.09 4.82 -7.24
N LYS A 62 -4.55 6.03 -6.90
CA LYS A 62 -4.41 7.21 -7.74
C LYS A 62 -3.82 8.37 -6.95
N THR A 63 -3.24 9.33 -7.65
CA THR A 63 -2.93 10.63 -7.06
C THR A 63 -4.23 11.41 -6.80
N THR A 64 -4.12 12.53 -6.09
CA THR A 64 -5.24 13.47 -5.88
C THR A 64 -5.75 14.08 -7.19
N GLU A 65 -4.90 14.14 -8.21
CA GLU A 65 -5.19 14.62 -9.56
C GLU A 65 -5.85 13.53 -10.43
N GLY A 66 -5.96 12.30 -9.92
CA GLY A 66 -6.59 11.18 -10.60
C GLY A 66 -5.66 10.35 -11.48
N GLU A 67 -4.35 10.60 -11.45
CA GLU A 67 -3.38 9.76 -12.16
C GLU A 67 -3.31 8.38 -11.50
N GLU A 68 -3.47 7.31 -12.28
CA GLU A 68 -3.39 5.94 -11.76
C GLU A 68 -1.93 5.56 -11.52
N LEU A 69 -1.59 5.17 -10.29
CA LEU A 69 -0.25 4.76 -9.90
C LEU A 69 -0.11 3.24 -9.89
N TYR A 70 -1.10 2.58 -9.28
CA TYR A 70 -1.11 1.13 -9.11
C TYR A 70 -2.50 0.55 -9.27
N HIS A 71 -2.52 -0.75 -9.57
CA HIS A 71 -3.72 -1.57 -9.58
C HIS A 71 -3.58 -2.72 -8.60
N ALA A 72 -4.52 -2.84 -7.67
CA ALA A 72 -4.58 -3.92 -6.70
C ALA A 72 -5.72 -4.88 -7.06
N LYS A 73 -5.43 -6.18 -7.08
CA LYS A 73 -6.45 -7.22 -7.28
C LYS A 73 -6.44 -8.19 -6.12
N GLU A 74 -7.61 -8.38 -5.53
CA GLU A 74 -7.85 -9.45 -4.56
C GLU A 74 -8.02 -10.77 -5.29
N ASP A 75 -7.26 -11.78 -4.88
CA ASP A 75 -7.49 -13.18 -5.19
C ASP A 75 -8.02 -13.91 -3.95
N SER A 76 -9.13 -14.61 -4.15
CA SER A 76 -9.99 -15.03 -3.09
C SER A 76 -10.87 -16.21 -3.57
N ASN A 77 -10.77 -17.37 -2.91
CA ASN A 77 -11.46 -18.60 -3.32
C ASN A 77 -12.96 -18.64 -2.90
N CYS A 78 -13.93 -18.61 -3.84
CA CYS A 78 -15.38 -18.36 -3.61
C CYS A 78 -16.10 -19.29 -2.59
N CYS A 79 -15.55 -20.46 -2.25
CA CYS A 79 -16.22 -21.46 -1.39
C CYS A 79 -16.34 -21.15 0.12
N LEU A 80 -15.90 -19.97 0.62
CA LEU A 80 -15.75 -19.70 2.06
C LEU A 80 -16.70 -18.64 2.66
N ARG A 81 -17.59 -18.01 1.88
CA ARG A 81 -18.38 -16.85 2.39
C ARG A 81 -19.71 -17.20 3.07
N LEU A 82 -20.28 -18.39 2.84
CA LEU A 82 -21.47 -18.83 3.59
C LEU A 82 -21.14 -19.25 5.04
N GLY A 83 -19.87 -19.52 5.36
CA GLY A 83 -19.46 -19.99 6.70
C GLY A 83 -18.54 -19.05 7.47
N CYS A 84 -17.67 -18.28 6.80
CA CYS A 84 -16.50 -17.67 7.47
C CYS A 84 -16.43 -16.14 7.37
N GLY A 85 -17.35 -15.48 6.64
CA GLY A 85 -17.52 -14.02 6.66
C GLY A 85 -16.20 -13.23 6.62
N SER A 86 -15.97 -12.39 7.64
CA SER A 86 -14.76 -11.60 7.77
C SER A 86 -13.50 -12.41 8.06
N LEU A 87 -13.57 -13.70 8.40
CA LEU A 87 -12.43 -14.57 8.74
C LEU A 87 -11.68 -15.11 7.51
N ARG A 88 -12.28 -14.96 6.33
CA ARG A 88 -11.81 -15.43 5.03
C ARG A 88 -10.34 -15.02 4.74
N PRO A 89 -9.50 -15.93 4.20
CA PRO A 89 -8.19 -15.59 3.68
C PRO A 89 -8.31 -14.86 2.36
N PHE A 90 -7.43 -13.90 2.12
CA PHE A 90 -7.33 -13.23 0.84
C PHE A 90 -5.89 -12.82 0.58
N THR A 91 -5.56 -12.71 -0.69
CA THR A 91 -4.28 -12.17 -1.15
C THR A 91 -4.55 -10.99 -2.06
N ILE A 92 -3.86 -9.87 -1.84
CA ILE A 92 -3.92 -8.71 -2.72
C ILE A 92 -2.54 -8.52 -3.34
N ALA A 93 -2.49 -8.58 -4.67
CA ALA A 93 -1.30 -8.20 -5.43
C ALA A 93 -1.45 -6.77 -5.91
N LEU A 94 -0.52 -5.89 -5.52
CA LEU A 94 -0.41 -4.53 -6.00
C LEU A 94 0.60 -4.48 -7.15
N LYS A 95 0.14 -3.98 -8.29
CA LYS A 95 0.96 -3.88 -9.50
C LYS A 95 1.13 -2.43 -9.95
N ASN A 96 2.32 -2.11 -10.45
CA ASN A 96 2.58 -0.83 -11.11
C ASN A 96 2.06 -0.83 -12.56
N LYS A 97 2.22 0.29 -13.26
CA LYS A 97 1.82 0.46 -14.68
C LYS A 97 2.49 -0.53 -15.64
N ASN A 98 3.64 -1.10 -15.26
CA ASN A 98 4.37 -2.09 -16.05
C ASN A 98 3.90 -3.53 -15.77
N GLU A 99 2.78 -3.71 -15.06
CA GLU A 99 2.26 -5.01 -14.59
C GLU A 99 3.22 -5.77 -13.66
N GLN A 100 4.24 -5.09 -13.13
CA GLN A 100 5.17 -5.65 -12.14
C GLN A 100 4.52 -5.57 -10.77
N GLU A 101 4.58 -6.67 -10.04
CA GLU A 101 4.11 -6.73 -8.65
C GLU A 101 5.11 -6.04 -7.73
N VAL A 102 4.64 -5.01 -7.02
CA VAL A 102 5.47 -4.18 -6.14
C VAL A 102 5.22 -4.49 -4.67
N LEU A 103 4.02 -4.99 -4.34
CA LEU A 103 3.64 -5.34 -2.98
C LEU A 103 2.61 -6.46 -3.02
N ARG A 104 2.78 -7.43 -2.13
CA ARG A 104 1.81 -8.51 -1.88
C ARG A 104 1.34 -8.45 -0.43
N LEU A 105 0.03 -8.37 -0.25
CA LEU A 105 -0.61 -8.42 1.06
C LEU A 105 -1.27 -9.79 1.20
N GLU A 106 -0.84 -10.58 2.18
CA GLU A 106 -1.42 -11.88 2.47
C GLU A 106 -2.13 -11.83 3.81
N ARG A 107 -3.42 -12.16 3.78
CA ARG A 107 -4.19 -12.36 4.99
C ARG A 107 -4.51 -13.85 5.12
N PRO A 108 -3.90 -14.56 6.10
CA PRO A 108 -4.24 -15.95 6.35
C PRO A 108 -5.66 -16.08 6.92
N LEU A 109 -6.22 -17.29 6.85
CA LEU A 109 -7.51 -17.61 7.45
C LEU A 109 -7.41 -17.37 8.95
N LYS A 110 -8.23 -16.45 9.48
CA LYS A 110 -8.28 -16.19 10.92
C LYS A 110 -9.43 -16.98 11.52
N CYS A 111 -9.25 -18.27 11.79
CA CYS A 111 -10.26 -19.01 12.54
C CYS A 111 -9.92 -19.06 14.02
N THR A 112 -10.86 -18.66 14.88
CA THR A 112 -10.69 -18.65 16.35
C THR A 112 -11.48 -19.76 17.07
N GLY A 113 -12.09 -20.71 16.35
CA GLY A 113 -12.90 -21.78 16.96
C GLY A 113 -12.97 -23.07 16.15
N SER A 114 -13.03 -24.21 16.84
CA SER A 114 -13.07 -25.57 16.26
C SER A 114 -14.38 -25.91 15.50
N CYS A 115 -15.40 -25.06 15.55
CA CYS A 115 -16.75 -25.40 15.08
C CYS A 115 -17.09 -24.93 13.66
N CYS A 116 -16.16 -24.32 12.93
CA CYS A 116 -16.39 -23.96 11.52
C CYS A 116 -15.58 -24.88 10.60
N PRO A 117 -16.20 -25.55 9.62
CA PRO A 117 -15.50 -26.50 8.73
C PRO A 117 -14.36 -25.86 7.92
N CYS A 118 -14.34 -24.53 7.77
CA CYS A 118 -13.21 -23.84 7.12
C CYS A 118 -11.91 -23.86 7.93
N CYS A 119 -11.97 -24.16 9.22
CA CYS A 119 -10.80 -24.14 10.12
C CYS A 119 -10.00 -25.45 10.10
N LEU A 120 -10.45 -26.43 9.29
CA LEU A 120 -9.83 -27.74 9.13
C LEU A 120 -9.16 -27.94 7.75
N GLN A 121 -9.18 -26.94 6.87
CA GLN A 121 -8.36 -26.95 5.66
C GLN A 121 -6.95 -26.44 6.00
N VAL A 122 -6.03 -27.40 6.18
CA VAL A 122 -4.57 -27.20 6.12
C VAL A 122 -4.12 -27.36 4.68
#